data_AF-V8N6K3-F1
#
_entry.id   AF-V8N6K3-F1
#
_cell.length_a   1.000
_cell.length_b   1.000
_cell.length_c   1.000
_cell.angle_alpha   90.00
_cell.angle_beta   90.00
_cell.angle_gamma   90.00
#
_symmetry.space_group_name_H-M   'P 1'
#
loop_
_entity.id
_entity.type
_entity.pdbx_description
1 polymer ?
#
loop_
_entity_poly.entity_id
_entity_poly.type
_entity_poly.pdbx_seq_one_letter_code
_entity_poly.pdbx_strand_id
1 'polypeptide(L)'
;MYGCELPRNRSKGGFLQYGYEGRDFITFNKETLTWVAPDIQAQITKRKWDADPEYNQRDKSYLEEECIEWLKKYLSYRKEMLQRTALEELRVNSGGAVSPEPPGVTMRNRMEAKDGMETHVCRLDGFYPREINASWTRDGEVWKEETFN
;
A
#
# COMPACT_ATOMS: atom_id res chain seq x y z
N MET A 1 -13.84 1.03 2.21
CA MET A 1 -12.64 0.18 2.11
C MET A 1 -12.91 -1.12 2.84
N TYR A 2 -12.68 -2.26 2.19
CA TYR A 2 -12.77 -3.58 2.81
C TYR A 2 -11.65 -4.47 2.30
N GLY A 3 -11.22 -5.41 3.15
CA GLY A 3 -10.08 -6.27 2.83
C GLY A 3 -9.55 -6.96 4.07
N CYS A 4 -8.40 -7.60 3.91
CA CYS A 4 -7.74 -8.33 4.97
C CYS A 4 -6.23 -8.29 4.79
N GLU A 5 -5.54 -8.51 5.90
CA GLU A 5 -4.11 -8.70 5.94
C GLU A 5 -3.78 -10.10 6.44
N LEU A 6 -2.63 -10.63 6.02
CA LEU A 6 -2.15 -11.89 6.56
C LEU A 6 -1.85 -11.73 8.05
N PRO A 7 -2.33 -12.64 8.91
CA PRO A 7 -2.11 -12.55 10.34
C PRO A 7 -0.61 -12.53 10.68
N ARG A 8 -0.13 -11.48 11.36
CA ARG A 8 1.20 -11.47 12.00
C ARG A 8 1.18 -12.23 13.35
N ASN A 9 -0.01 -12.44 13.91
CA ASN A 9 -0.31 -13.16 15.16
C ASN A 9 -1.62 -13.99 15.00
N ARG A 10 -2.31 -14.40 16.09
CA ARG A 10 -3.58 -15.15 16.01
C ARG A 10 -4.81 -14.32 15.60
N SER A 11 -4.69 -13.00 15.41
CA SER A 11 -5.81 -12.14 15.01
C SER A 11 -5.96 -12.09 13.48
N LYS A 12 -7.18 -12.23 12.98
CA LYS A 12 -7.48 -12.11 11.55
C LYS A 12 -7.62 -10.64 11.16
N GLY A 13 -6.74 -10.13 10.29
CA GLY A 13 -6.59 -8.72 9.93
C GLY A 13 -7.67 -8.13 9.02
N GLY A 14 -8.89 -8.68 9.03
CA GLY A 14 -10.00 -8.21 8.21
C GLY A 14 -10.58 -6.86 8.68
N PHE A 15 -10.92 -5.99 7.74
CA PHE A 15 -11.56 -4.69 7.97
C PHE A 15 -12.65 -4.41 6.94
N LEU A 16 -13.69 -3.67 7.35
CA LEU A 16 -14.79 -3.22 6.50
C LEU A 16 -15.29 -1.87 7.04
N GLN A 17 -15.04 -0.81 6.29
CA GLN A 17 -15.38 0.56 6.67
C GLN A 17 -15.85 1.36 5.46
N TYR A 18 -16.75 2.30 5.65
CA TYR A 18 -17.20 3.23 4.62
C TYR A 18 -16.92 4.66 5.09
N GLY A 19 -16.48 5.48 4.14
CA GLY A 19 -16.29 6.92 4.34
C GLY A 19 -17.35 7.72 3.59
N TYR A 20 -17.63 8.92 4.09
CA TYR A 20 -18.52 9.90 3.48
C TYR A 20 -17.88 11.28 3.63
N GLU A 21 -17.79 12.05 2.54
CA GLU A 21 -17.12 13.37 2.51
C GLU A 21 -15.67 13.32 3.05
N GLY A 22 -14.92 12.29 2.64
CA GLY A 22 -13.51 12.12 3.02
C GLY A 22 -13.26 11.74 4.50
N ARG A 23 -14.32 11.47 5.27
CA ARG A 23 -14.24 11.10 6.69
C ARG A 23 -14.80 9.71 6.93
N ASP A 24 -14.36 9.06 8.01
CA ASP A 24 -14.93 7.79 8.46
C ASP A 24 -16.41 7.98 8.83
N PHE A 25 -17.27 7.14 8.26
CA PHE A 25 -18.71 7.26 8.39
C PHE A 25 -19.31 6.09 9.16
N ILE A 26 -18.94 4.85 8.80
CA ILE A 26 -19.43 3.65 9.49
C ILE A 26 -18.44 2.49 9.30
N THR A 27 -18.20 1.72 10.37
CA THR A 27 -17.22 0.62 10.39
C THR A 27 -17.83 -0.65 10.97
N PHE A 28 -17.56 -1.79 10.37
CA PHE A 28 -18.06 -3.07 10.86
C PHE A 28 -17.16 -3.63 11.96
N ASN A 29 -17.75 -3.95 13.11
CA ASN A 29 -17.10 -4.69 14.19
C ASN A 29 -17.41 -6.18 14.04
N LYS A 30 -16.46 -6.93 13.50
CA LYS A 30 -16.53 -8.39 13.30
C LYS A 30 -16.56 -9.21 14.59
N GLU A 31 -16.15 -8.65 15.74
CA GLU A 31 -16.20 -9.33 17.03
C GLU A 31 -17.63 -9.35 17.57
N THR A 32 -18.32 -8.23 17.42
CA THR A 32 -19.70 -8.06 17.88
C THR A 32 -20.76 -8.28 16.79
N LEU A 33 -20.34 -8.46 15.53
CA LEU A 33 -21.21 -8.55 14.35
C LEU A 33 -22.16 -7.35 14.21
N THR A 34 -21.66 -6.17 14.55
CA THR A 34 -22.44 -4.93 14.52
C THR A 34 -21.64 -3.78 13.94
N TRP A 35 -22.33 -2.74 13.50
CA TRP A 35 -21.76 -1.57 12.89
C TRP A 35 -21.49 -0.46 13.91
N VAL A 36 -20.39 0.28 13.76
CA VAL A 36 -20.02 1.42 14.58
C VAL A 36 -20.20 2.68 13.73
N ALA A 37 -21.10 3.56 14.16
CA ALA A 37 -21.43 4.80 13.48
C ALA A 37 -21.05 6.00 14.37
N PRO A 38 -19.87 6.63 14.16
CA PRO A 38 -19.46 7.81 14.93
C PRO A 38 -20.33 9.05 14.64
N ASP A 39 -20.92 9.15 13.44
CA ASP A 39 -21.79 10.26 13.05
C ASP A 39 -23.27 9.93 13.26
N ILE A 40 -24.08 10.92 13.66
CA ILE A 40 -25.53 10.82 13.77
C ILE A 40 -26.20 10.46 12.43
N GLN A 41 -25.63 10.92 11.31
CA GLN A 41 -26.12 10.64 9.97
C GLN A 41 -25.95 9.16 9.60
N ALA A 42 -24.92 8.50 10.14
CA ALA A 42 -24.66 7.08 9.94
C ALA A 42 -25.56 6.15 10.78
N GLN A 43 -26.27 6.68 11.78
CA GLN A 43 -27.10 5.88 12.69
C GLN A 43 -28.26 5.18 11.97
N ILE A 44 -28.82 5.80 10.93
CA ILE A 44 -29.90 5.19 10.13
C ILE A 44 -29.36 3.94 9.41
N THR A 45 -28.19 4.05 8.79
CA THR A 45 -27.52 2.93 8.13
C THR A 45 -27.14 1.84 9.13
N LYS A 46 -26.56 2.21 10.28
CA LYS A 46 -26.23 1.27 11.36
C LYS A 46 -27.44 0.45 11.77
N ARG A 47 -28.58 1.08 12.07
CA ARG A 47 -29.80 0.36 12.47
C ARG A 47 -30.29 -0.60 11.39
N LYS A 48 -30.22 -0.19 10.13
CA LYS A 48 -30.63 -1.04 9.00
C LYS A 48 -29.74 -2.26 8.85
N TRP A 49 -28.42 -2.09 8.93
CA TRP A 49 -27.46 -3.18 8.74
C TRP A 49 -27.29 -4.07 9.97
N ASP A 50 -27.42 -3.52 11.19
CA ASP A 50 -27.46 -4.32 12.43
C ASP A 50 -28.70 -5.23 12.49
N ALA A 51 -29.78 -4.86 11.80
CA ALA A 51 -31.00 -5.67 11.72
C ALA A 51 -30.87 -6.88 10.77
N ASP A 52 -29.74 -7.04 10.08
CA ASP A 52 -29.46 -8.15 9.17
C ASP A 52 -28.29 -9.02 9.68
N PRO A 53 -28.56 -9.94 10.63
CA PRO A 53 -27.51 -10.77 11.23
C PRO A 53 -26.89 -11.77 10.24
N GLU A 54 -27.64 -12.20 9.22
CA GLU A 54 -27.14 -13.11 8.19
C GLU A 54 -26.07 -12.42 7.34
N TYR A 55 -26.35 -11.18 6.90
CA TYR A 55 -25.39 -10.38 6.16
C TYR A 55 -24.13 -10.08 6.98
N ASN A 56 -24.28 -9.71 8.26
CA ASN A 56 -23.14 -9.45 9.14
C ASN A 56 -22.28 -10.70 9.37
N GLN A 57 -22.90 -11.89 9.47
CA GLN A 57 -22.17 -13.15 9.57
C GLN A 57 -21.40 -13.45 8.27
N ARG A 58 -22.01 -13.18 7.10
CA ARG A 58 -21.35 -13.35 5.80
C ARG A 58 -20.15 -12.41 5.66
N ASP A 59 -20.30 -11.16 6.07
CA ASP A 59 -19.21 -10.18 6.06
C ASP A 59 -18.06 -10.66 6.96
N LYS A 60 -18.34 -11.19 8.15
CA LYS A 60 -17.32 -11.80 9.00
C LYS A 60 -16.60 -12.95 8.29
N SER A 61 -17.34 -13.92 7.74
CA SER A 61 -16.76 -15.07 7.04
C SER A 61 -15.86 -14.64 5.88
N TYR A 62 -16.31 -13.67 5.08
CA TYR A 62 -15.50 -13.12 3.99
C TYR A 62 -14.19 -12.52 4.51
N LEU A 63 -14.25 -11.65 5.52
CA LEU A 63 -13.09 -10.93 6.06
C LEU A 63 -12.10 -11.85 6.77
N GLU A 64 -12.59 -12.95 7.34
CA GLU A 64 -11.82 -13.87 8.16
C GLU A 64 -11.33 -15.13 7.43
N GLU A 65 -11.90 -15.46 6.29
CA GLU A 65 -11.63 -16.70 5.57
C GLU A 65 -11.37 -16.43 4.10
N GLU A 66 -12.41 -16.10 3.33
CA GLU A 66 -12.33 -15.98 1.88
C GLU A 66 -11.25 -14.98 1.45
N CYS A 67 -11.23 -13.79 2.05
CA CYS A 67 -10.23 -12.77 1.73
C CYS A 67 -8.80 -13.28 1.99
N ILE A 68 -8.58 -14.00 3.10
CA ILE A 68 -7.26 -14.52 3.47
C ILE A 68 -6.83 -15.64 2.50
N GLU A 69 -7.75 -16.51 2.10
CA GLU A 69 -7.49 -17.56 1.11
C GLU A 69 -7.10 -16.96 -0.25
N TRP A 70 -7.86 -15.97 -0.71
CA TRP A 70 -7.54 -15.24 -1.94
C TRP A 70 -6.19 -14.54 -1.83
N LEU A 71 -5.90 -13.88 -0.72
CA LEU A 71 -4.61 -13.22 -0.49
C LEU A 71 -3.44 -14.22 -0.56
N LYS A 72 -3.56 -15.38 0.09
CA LYS A 72 -2.54 -16.45 0.02
C LYS A 72 -2.33 -16.95 -1.41
N LYS A 73 -3.42 -17.13 -2.16
CA LYS A 73 -3.39 -17.59 -3.57
C LYS A 73 -2.69 -16.60 -4.49
N TYR A 74 -2.98 -15.31 -4.37
CA TYR A 74 -2.30 -14.29 -5.18
C TYR A 74 -0.81 -14.16 -4.81
N LEU A 75 -0.47 -14.33 -3.53
CA LEU A 75 0.92 -14.36 -3.09
C LEU A 75 1.68 -15.58 -3.62
N SER A 76 1.04 -16.76 -3.71
CA SER A 76 1.66 -17.94 -4.32
C SER A 76 1.90 -17.73 -5.81
N TYR A 77 0.92 -17.18 -6.54
CA TYR A 77 1.09 -16.84 -7.96
C TYR A 77 2.24 -15.85 -8.18
N ARG A 78 2.37 -14.82 -7.34
CA ARG A 78 3.50 -13.90 -7.40
C ARG A 78 4.83 -14.61 -7.17
N LYS A 79 4.91 -15.49 -6.17
CA LYS A 79 6.14 -16.26 -5.88
C LYS A 79 6.53 -17.16 -7.05
N GLU A 80 5.57 -17.87 -7.64
CA GLU A 80 5.81 -18.72 -8.81
C GLU A 80 6.25 -17.92 -10.03
N MET A 81 5.62 -16.77 -10.29
CA MET A 81 6.02 -15.87 -11.37
C MET A 81 7.46 -15.39 -11.18
N LEU A 82 7.81 -14.89 -9.98
CA LEU A 82 9.17 -14.44 -9.67
C LEU A 82 10.20 -15.57 -9.84
N GLN A 83 9.88 -16.79 -9.42
CA GLN A 83 10.77 -17.94 -9.61
C GLN A 83 10.95 -18.31 -11.08
N ARG A 84 9.87 -18.24 -11.89
CA ARG A 84 9.96 -18.47 -13.34
C ARG A 84 10.80 -17.40 -14.03
N THR A 85 10.56 -16.12 -13.74
CA THR A 85 11.37 -15.02 -14.27
C THR A 85 12.83 -15.18 -13.87
N ALA A 86 13.13 -15.45 -12.60
CA ALA A 86 14.50 -15.69 -12.14
C ALA A 86 15.16 -16.91 -12.83
N LEU A 87 14.40 -17.98 -13.09
CA LEU A 87 14.90 -19.16 -13.79
C LEU A 87 15.10 -18.92 -15.30
N GLU A 88 14.23 -18.14 -15.92
CA GLU A 88 14.37 -17.68 -17.31
C GLU A 88 15.59 -16.76 -17.46
N GLU A 89 15.77 -15.81 -16.53
CA GLU A 89 16.96 -14.96 -16.44
C GLU A 89 18.24 -15.80 -16.25
N LEU A 90 18.23 -16.82 -15.38
CA LEU A 90 19.37 -17.74 -15.22
C LEU A 90 19.67 -18.55 -16.50
N ARG A 91 18.65 -18.93 -17.29
CA ARG A 91 18.84 -19.62 -18.58
C ARG A 91 19.43 -18.69 -19.64
N VAL A 92 18.98 -17.44 -19.70
CA VAL A 92 19.51 -16.42 -20.63
C VAL A 92 20.94 -16.02 -20.24
N ASN A 93 21.24 -15.99 -18.94
CA ASN A 93 22.52 -15.51 -18.40
C ASN A 93 23.63 -16.58 -18.33
N SER A 94 23.56 -17.61 -19.17
CA SER A 94 24.76 -18.34 -19.63
C SER A 94 25.78 -17.40 -20.33
N GLY A 95 25.44 -16.11 -20.51
CA GLY A 95 26.32 -15.02 -20.96
C GLY A 95 26.34 -13.76 -20.08
N GLY A 96 26.03 -13.84 -18.78
CA GLY A 96 26.26 -12.73 -17.83
C GLY A 96 24.98 -12.21 -17.14
N ALA A 97 25.02 -12.07 -15.82
CA ALA A 97 23.89 -11.66 -15.01
C ALA A 97 23.47 -10.20 -15.28
N VAL A 98 22.26 -9.98 -15.78
CA VAL A 98 21.61 -8.67 -15.78
C VAL A 98 21.15 -8.39 -14.35
N SER A 99 21.83 -7.48 -13.65
CA SER A 99 21.36 -6.94 -12.38
C SER A 99 20.03 -6.20 -12.60
N PRO A 100 19.09 -6.20 -11.62
CA PRO A 100 17.90 -5.38 -11.73
C PRO A 100 18.33 -3.93 -11.99
N GLU A 101 17.82 -3.34 -13.08
CA GLU A 101 18.18 -1.97 -13.42
C GLU A 101 17.87 -1.06 -12.22
N PRO A 102 18.85 -0.26 -11.76
CA PRO A 102 18.59 0.72 -10.72
C PRO A 102 17.51 1.70 -11.21
N PRO A 103 16.73 2.31 -10.29
CA PRO A 103 15.74 3.29 -10.68
C PRO A 103 16.39 4.40 -11.51
N GLY A 104 15.66 4.88 -12.52
CA GLY A 104 16.13 5.98 -13.34
C GLY A 104 16.25 7.22 -12.47
N VAL A 105 17.48 7.75 -12.33
CA VAL A 105 17.73 8.99 -11.60
C VAL A 105 18.05 10.09 -12.59
N THR A 106 17.29 11.19 -12.53
CA THR A 106 17.59 12.38 -13.32
C THR A 106 17.68 13.59 -12.42
N MET A 107 18.73 14.39 -12.65
CA MET A 107 19.02 15.61 -11.92
C MET A 107 18.85 16.81 -12.85
N ARG A 108 18.14 17.83 -12.37
CA ARG A 108 17.97 19.09 -13.08
C ARG A 108 18.19 20.25 -12.13
N ASN A 109 18.78 21.33 -12.62
CA ASN A 109 18.86 22.60 -11.92
C ASN A 109 17.92 23.62 -12.57
N ARG A 110 17.35 24.48 -11.74
CA ARG A 110 16.53 25.62 -12.17
C ARG A 110 17.04 26.85 -11.43
N MET A 111 17.43 27.88 -12.17
CA MET A 111 17.68 29.19 -11.58
C MET A 111 16.34 29.90 -11.35
N GLU A 112 16.11 30.33 -10.11
CA GLU A 112 15.00 31.19 -9.72
C GLU A 112 15.34 32.63 -10.11
N ALA A 113 14.53 33.21 -11.00
CA ALA A 113 14.80 34.54 -11.56
C ALA A 113 14.62 35.69 -10.55
N LYS A 114 14.03 35.42 -9.37
CA LYS A 114 13.64 36.45 -8.40
C LYS A 114 14.71 36.78 -7.36
N ASP A 115 15.52 35.82 -6.97
CA ASP A 115 16.51 35.95 -5.89
C ASP A 115 17.90 35.40 -6.28
N GLY A 116 18.03 34.83 -7.49
CA GLY A 116 19.28 34.21 -7.94
C GLY A 116 19.57 32.88 -7.25
N MET A 117 18.60 32.29 -6.54
CA MET A 117 18.76 30.96 -5.96
C MET A 117 18.73 29.89 -7.05
N GLU A 118 19.50 28.82 -6.83
CA GLU A 118 19.49 27.64 -7.68
C GLU A 118 18.72 26.52 -6.98
N THR A 119 17.63 26.06 -7.59
CA THR A 119 16.86 24.91 -7.13
C THR A 119 17.35 23.65 -7.85
N HIS A 120 17.72 22.63 -7.08
CA HIS A 120 18.03 21.31 -7.62
C HIS A 120 16.81 20.38 -7.49
N VAL A 121 16.48 19.67 -8.56
CA VAL A 121 15.36 18.71 -8.63
C VAL A 121 15.92 17.33 -8.94
N CYS A 122 15.68 16.39 -8.04
CA CYS A 122 15.96 14.96 -8.23
C CYS A 122 14.66 14.24 -8.58
N ARG A 123 14.62 13.58 -9.74
CA ARG A 123 13.49 12.75 -10.16
C ARG A 123 13.91 11.29 -10.23
N LEU A 124 13.15 10.45 -9.54
CA LEU A 124 13.31 9.01 -9.44
C LEU A 124 12.16 8.33 -10.20
N ASP A 125 12.49 7.51 -11.19
CA ASP A 125 11.53 6.83 -12.06
C ASP A 125 11.75 5.29 -12.01
N GLY A 126 10.71 4.50 -12.27
CA GLY A 126 10.84 3.05 -12.48
C GLY A 126 11.05 2.19 -11.24
N PHE A 127 10.73 2.68 -10.04
CA PHE A 127 11.05 1.98 -8.78
C PHE A 127 9.95 1.09 -8.18
N TYR A 128 8.75 1.00 -8.78
CA TYR A 128 7.66 0.20 -8.20
C TYR A 128 7.95 -1.31 -8.23
N PRO A 129 7.65 -2.10 -7.17
CA PRO A 129 7.07 -1.74 -5.87
C PRO A 129 8.12 -1.55 -4.75
N ARG A 130 9.38 -1.24 -5.09
CA ARG A 130 10.47 -1.18 -4.10
C ARG A 130 10.36 0.09 -3.27
N GLU A 131 10.55 -0.04 -1.96
CA GLU A 131 10.82 1.11 -1.10
C GLU A 131 12.11 1.78 -1.58
N ILE A 132 12.09 3.12 -1.66
CA ILE A 132 13.24 3.93 -2.05
C ILE A 132 13.55 4.93 -0.94
N ASN A 133 14.84 5.07 -0.66
CA ASN A 133 15.36 6.12 0.20
C ASN A 133 16.18 7.08 -0.68
N ALA A 134 15.87 8.37 -0.60
CA ALA A 134 16.59 9.43 -1.30
C ALA A 134 17.13 10.45 -0.28
N SER A 135 18.37 10.86 -0.46
CA SER A 135 19.04 11.85 0.38
C SER A 135 19.93 12.74 -0.48
N TRP A 136 19.98 14.03 -0.15
CA TRP A 136 20.95 14.95 -0.72
C TRP A 136 22.29 14.82 0.02
N THR A 137 23.39 14.88 -0.70
CA THR A 137 24.74 14.95 -0.12
C THR A 137 25.49 16.16 -0.67
N ARG A 138 26.26 16.81 0.19
CA ARG A 138 27.18 17.90 -0.16
C ARG A 138 28.52 17.61 0.51
N ASP A 139 29.60 17.60 -0.27
CA ASP A 139 30.96 17.35 0.23
C ASP A 139 31.12 16.05 1.06
N GLY A 140 30.34 15.02 0.71
CA GLY A 140 30.36 13.72 1.40
C GLY A 140 29.48 13.64 2.65
N GLU A 141 28.85 14.73 3.07
CA GLU A 141 27.92 14.77 4.20
C GLU A 141 26.46 14.80 3.72
N VAL A 142 25.58 14.13 4.47
CA VAL A 142 24.14 14.16 4.19
C VAL A 142 23.60 15.54 4.51
N TRP A 143 23.11 16.23 3.49
CA TRP A 143 22.51 17.54 3.60
C TRP A 143 21.09 17.41 4.15
N LYS A 144 20.82 18.04 5.30
CA LYS A 144 19.56 17.89 6.05
C LYS A 144 18.63 19.12 5.99
N GLU A 145 19.08 20.23 5.40
CA GLU A 145 18.29 21.47 5.31
C GLU A 145 17.52 21.58 4.00
N GLU A 146 16.23 21.94 4.12
CA GLU A 146 15.25 22.24 3.07
C GLU A 146 14.97 21.14 2.03
N THR A 147 14.47 20.00 2.48
CA THR A 147 13.63 19.13 1.64
C THR A 147 12.21 19.69 1.63
N PHE A 148 11.86 20.54 0.65
CA PHE A 148 10.46 20.90 0.45
C PHE A 148 9.70 19.65 -0.07
N ASN A 149 8.76 19.16 0.74
CA ASN A 149 7.80 18.11 0.37
C ASN A 149 6.77 18.64 -0.64
#